data_AF-A0AAE1Q7U9-F1
#
_entry.id   AF-A0AAE1Q7U9-F1
#
_cell.length_a   1.000
_cell.length_b   1.000
_cell.length_c   1.000
_cell.angle_alpha   90.00
_cell.angle_beta   90.00
_cell.angle_gamma   90.00
#
_symmetry.space_group_name_H-M   'P 1'
#
loop_
_entity.id
_entity.type
_entity.pdbx_description
1 polymer ?
#
loop_
_entity_poly.entity_id
_entity_poly.type
_entity_poly.pdbx_seq_one_letter_code
_entity_poly.pdbx_strand_id
1 'polypeptide(L)'
;MPKDDCTASTAPTNMLYRYTVRIKAENGGDVNNTYQAGEKVWVRPPNVRCDRQYGIGVVTRVMSDHAVEINGVSRHVQDVCHRSLSMEPQGGREVADEECDVLYISIPAQAVGDGVVCEDDPDRDVHPPEGPRRSIRERSRVLRQVATIGGMLTNAVYMGMFLYAPSLALSTVTALSVVASMCIMGGICTFYTTIGGVKAVVYTDVLQTLLMFGGVLVVVILCCIELGSVANVIDIADQGQRLEFFKLCWFFLVGLWVLWVLFYFSGMVAYATYSTCDPLAAGYITKADQILPYLVIHKLSHLPGLAGLFVAAVYGGVLSSVSSFGNSMACLVWEDFLKLRPYFSRLSDPAATKVIKLLSSVTGVLAVILGLMIGNLGNMFHVINIIVSCVYGPIVGIFLSGMLLPWTNYKGSLVGLVGAFAIFAWLVVGKFIYGGGAPTMLPLSTHGCHNNSITPLSPTITFNSSTYFDLTTSEMPDITSASSDE
;
A
#
# COMPACT_ATOMS: atom_id res chain seq x y z
N MET A 1 5.73 36.36 -21.02
CA MET A 1 4.76 36.82 -20.00
C MET A 1 5.43 37.92 -19.20
N PRO A 2 4.78 39.07 -18.95
CA PRO A 2 5.27 40.00 -17.95
C PRO A 2 5.23 39.31 -16.59
N LYS A 3 6.30 39.43 -15.81
CA LYS A 3 6.33 39.02 -14.41
C LYS A 3 5.54 40.08 -13.62
N ASP A 4 4.27 39.82 -13.40
CA ASP A 4 3.59 40.37 -12.23
C ASP A 4 3.81 39.36 -11.10
N ASP A 5 4.30 39.84 -9.95
CA ASP A 5 4.75 39.04 -8.78
C ASP A 5 3.60 38.32 -8.01
N CYS A 6 2.56 37.90 -8.72
CA CYS A 6 1.51 37.06 -8.17
C CYS A 6 1.77 35.60 -8.55
N THR A 7 2.12 34.78 -7.56
CA THR A 7 2.31 33.34 -7.68
C THR A 7 1.07 32.66 -8.27
N ALA A 8 1.27 31.71 -9.20
CA ALA A 8 0.20 31.02 -9.94
C ALA A 8 -0.83 30.27 -9.06
N SER A 9 -0.59 30.13 -7.76
CA SER A 9 -1.48 29.47 -6.81
C SER A 9 -2.70 30.28 -6.40
N THR A 10 -2.79 31.59 -6.72
CA THR A 10 -3.90 32.46 -6.29
C THR A 10 -4.77 33.02 -7.43
N ALA A 11 -4.50 32.67 -8.70
CA ALA A 11 -5.32 33.14 -9.82
C ALA A 11 -6.66 32.36 -9.88
N PRO A 12 -7.83 33.01 -9.79
CA PRO A 12 -9.13 32.35 -9.86
C PRO A 12 -9.36 31.76 -11.27
N THR A 13 -9.79 30.51 -11.33
CA THR A 13 -9.74 29.64 -12.52
C THR A 13 -10.65 30.05 -13.69
N ASN A 14 -11.41 31.16 -13.62
CA ASN A 14 -12.45 31.51 -14.60
C ASN A 14 -12.53 33.01 -14.98
N MET A 15 -11.49 33.82 -14.74
CA MET A 15 -11.49 35.22 -15.22
C MET A 15 -10.73 35.40 -16.54
N LEU A 16 -11.38 36.04 -17.51
CA LEU A 16 -10.78 36.44 -18.78
C LEU A 16 -10.07 37.79 -18.58
N TYR A 17 -8.74 37.80 -18.60
CA TYR A 17 -7.97 39.05 -18.46
C TYR A 17 -7.75 39.71 -19.83
N ARG A 18 -8.16 40.98 -19.96
CA ARG A 18 -7.92 41.81 -21.16
C ARG A 18 -6.68 42.65 -20.94
N TYR A 19 -5.65 42.44 -21.76
CA TYR A 19 -4.42 43.24 -21.71
C TYR A 19 -4.35 44.17 -22.91
N THR A 20 -4.10 45.46 -22.66
CA THR A 20 -3.82 46.45 -23.70
C THR A 20 -2.33 46.41 -24.05
N VAL A 21 -2.01 45.84 -25.21
CA VAL A 21 -0.64 45.82 -25.74
C VAL A 21 -0.36 47.15 -26.44
N ARG A 22 0.61 47.93 -25.93
CA ARG A 22 1.15 49.08 -26.69
C ARG A 22 2.13 48.56 -27.72
N ILE A 23 1.78 48.68 -28.99
CA ILE A 23 2.71 48.49 -30.11
C ILE A 23 3.54 49.77 -30.22
N LYS A 24 4.84 49.68 -29.93
CA LYS A 24 5.78 50.78 -30.23
C LYS A 24 6.12 50.68 -31.71
N ALA A 25 5.76 51.70 -32.48
CA ALA A 25 6.16 51.82 -33.86
C ALA A 25 7.68 52.08 -33.97
N GLU A 26 8.23 51.55 -35.04
CA GLU A 26 9.62 51.48 -35.49
C GLU A 26 10.27 52.85 -35.63
N ASN A 27 11.47 53.01 -35.07
CA ASN A 27 12.42 54.04 -35.51
C ASN A 27 13.73 53.31 -35.84
N GLY A 28 14.09 53.34 -37.12
CA GLY A 28 15.30 52.70 -37.66
C GLY A 28 16.57 53.31 -37.10
N GLY A 29 17.20 52.59 -36.18
CA GLY A 29 18.59 52.77 -35.78
C GLY A 29 19.25 51.40 -35.71
N ASP A 30 20.53 51.32 -36.09
CA ASP A 30 21.33 50.09 -36.07
C ASP A 30 21.20 49.36 -34.72
N VAL A 31 20.51 48.22 -34.75
CA VAL A 31 20.29 47.34 -33.60
C VAL A 31 21.48 46.38 -33.53
N ASN A 32 22.30 46.52 -32.49
CA ASN A 32 23.49 45.69 -32.30
C ASN A 32 23.09 44.37 -31.62
N ASN A 33 22.47 43.46 -32.38
CA ASN A 33 22.03 42.16 -31.87
C ASN A 33 23.12 41.09 -32.03
N THR A 34 23.16 40.13 -31.10
CA THR A 34 24.07 38.97 -31.08
C THR A 34 23.88 38.03 -32.28
N TYR A 35 22.74 38.11 -32.97
CA TYR A 35 22.37 37.25 -34.10
C TYR A 35 22.16 38.08 -35.37
N GLN A 36 22.52 37.52 -36.52
CA GLN A 36 22.36 38.17 -37.83
C GLN A 36 21.28 37.50 -38.69
N ALA A 37 20.63 38.28 -39.55
CA ALA A 37 19.66 37.73 -40.51
C ALA A 37 20.35 36.76 -41.48
N GLY A 38 19.73 35.61 -41.73
CA GLY A 38 20.28 34.50 -42.51
C GLY A 38 21.03 33.44 -41.69
N GLU A 39 21.23 33.67 -40.38
CA GLU A 39 21.96 32.73 -39.53
C GLU A 39 21.12 31.48 -39.18
N LYS A 40 21.72 30.28 -39.31
CA LYS A 40 21.12 29.01 -38.88
C LYS A 40 21.26 28.87 -37.37
N VAL A 41 20.14 28.73 -36.66
CA VAL A 41 20.09 28.71 -35.19
C VAL A 41 19.27 27.54 -34.66
N TRP A 42 19.57 27.12 -33.43
CA TRP A 42 18.79 26.15 -32.68
C TRP A 42 17.68 26.87 -31.91
N VAL A 43 16.44 26.40 -32.03
CA VAL A 43 15.23 27.06 -31.51
C VAL A 43 14.47 26.15 -30.56
N ARG A 44 14.10 26.68 -29.39
CA ARG A 44 13.26 25.95 -28.44
C ARG A 44 11.78 25.90 -28.90
N PRO A 45 11.13 24.72 -28.95
CA PRO A 45 9.71 24.63 -29.29
C PRO A 45 8.80 25.21 -28.18
N PRO A 46 7.68 25.87 -28.54
CA PRO A 46 6.77 26.47 -27.57
C PRO A 46 6.06 25.42 -26.71
N ASN A 47 5.86 25.71 -25.42
CA ASN A 47 5.12 24.88 -24.44
C ASN A 47 5.74 23.52 -24.04
N VAL A 48 7.06 23.33 -24.16
CA VAL A 48 7.70 22.05 -23.78
C VAL A 48 8.75 22.22 -22.67
N ARG A 49 8.73 21.30 -21.69
CA ARG A 49 9.75 21.21 -20.60
C ARG A 49 11.15 20.93 -21.19
N CYS A 50 12.19 21.31 -20.45
CA CYS A 50 13.61 21.42 -20.83
C CYS A 50 14.31 20.14 -21.37
N ASP A 51 13.59 19.07 -21.67
CA ASP A 51 14.17 17.74 -21.86
C ASP A 51 14.08 17.23 -23.33
N ARG A 52 13.77 18.10 -24.31
CA ARG A 52 13.71 17.72 -25.74
C ARG A 52 14.56 18.61 -26.65
N GLN A 53 15.00 18.00 -27.75
CA GLN A 53 15.87 18.56 -28.80
C GLN A 53 15.38 19.93 -29.31
N TYR A 54 16.32 20.85 -29.46
CA TYR A 54 16.11 22.11 -30.17
C TYR A 54 15.80 21.83 -31.64
N GLY A 55 14.86 22.58 -32.22
CA GLY A 55 14.57 22.56 -33.65
C GLY A 55 15.54 23.44 -34.44
N ILE A 56 15.65 23.23 -35.74
CA ILE A 56 16.47 24.08 -36.62
C ILE A 56 15.62 25.23 -37.13
N GLY A 57 16.14 26.46 -37.06
CA GLY A 57 15.51 27.65 -37.63
C GLY A 57 16.53 28.56 -38.31
N VAL A 58 16.04 29.48 -39.14
CA VAL A 58 16.86 30.54 -39.75
C VAL A 58 16.33 31.89 -39.29
N VAL A 59 17.23 32.76 -38.83
CA VAL A 59 16.87 34.14 -38.43
C VAL A 59 16.44 34.90 -39.69
N THR A 60 15.16 35.20 -39.82
CA THR A 60 14.61 35.93 -40.98
C THR A 60 14.85 37.43 -40.85
N ARG A 61 14.69 37.98 -39.65
CA ARG A 61 14.90 39.42 -39.38
C ARG A 61 15.25 39.67 -37.92
N VAL A 62 16.16 40.61 -37.68
CA VAL A 62 16.46 41.12 -36.33
C VAL A 62 15.45 42.21 -36.00
N MET A 63 14.67 42.03 -34.93
CA MET A 63 13.61 42.98 -34.57
C MET A 63 14.04 43.97 -33.48
N SER A 64 14.88 43.54 -32.53
CA SER A 64 15.48 44.37 -31.46
C SER A 64 16.63 43.61 -30.80
N ASP A 65 17.37 44.23 -29.86
CA ASP A 65 18.45 43.57 -29.09
C ASP A 65 18.00 42.33 -28.30
N HIS A 66 16.69 42.15 -28.12
CA HIS A 66 16.12 41.06 -27.32
C HIS A 66 15.17 40.16 -28.10
N ALA A 67 14.88 40.48 -29.37
CA ALA A 67 13.96 39.70 -30.19
C ALA A 67 14.47 39.51 -31.63
N VAL A 68 14.38 38.25 -32.09
CA VAL A 68 14.71 37.84 -33.46
C VAL A 68 13.53 37.08 -34.06
N GLU A 69 13.25 37.36 -35.32
CA GLU A 69 12.26 36.66 -36.11
C GLU A 69 12.91 35.41 -36.71
N ILE A 70 12.31 34.24 -36.47
CA ILE A 70 12.84 32.95 -36.93
C ILE A 70 11.73 32.23 -37.69
N ASN A 71 11.98 31.94 -38.97
CA ASN A 71 10.98 31.36 -39.89
C ASN A 71 9.64 32.12 -39.87
N GLY A 72 9.67 33.46 -39.79
CA GLY A 72 8.46 34.31 -39.76
C GLY A 72 7.76 34.42 -38.40
N VAL A 73 8.35 33.88 -37.33
CA VAL A 73 7.80 33.95 -35.96
C VAL A 73 8.77 34.70 -35.04
N SER A 74 8.31 35.78 -34.41
CA SER A 74 9.10 36.54 -33.44
C SER A 74 9.39 35.73 -32.18
N ARG A 75 10.67 35.63 -31.80
CA ARG A 75 11.16 34.89 -30.64
C ARG A 75 12.14 35.71 -29.82
N HIS A 76 12.23 35.40 -28.53
CA HIS A 76 13.18 36.03 -27.63
C HIS A 76 14.56 35.41 -27.80
N VAL A 77 15.62 36.23 -27.75
CA VAL A 77 17.01 35.80 -27.99
C VAL A 77 17.48 34.69 -27.03
N GLN A 78 16.92 34.62 -25.81
CA GLN A 78 17.22 33.55 -24.83
C GLN A 78 16.71 32.16 -25.23
N ASP A 79 15.76 32.06 -26.15
CA ASP A 79 15.20 30.79 -26.63
C ASP A 79 15.92 30.27 -27.88
N VAL A 80 17.06 30.88 -28.23
CA VAL A 80 17.81 30.70 -29.47
C VAL A 80 19.30 30.48 -29.15
N CYS A 81 19.96 29.57 -29.87
CA CYS A 81 21.39 29.29 -29.72
C CYS A 81 22.09 29.20 -31.09
N HIS A 82 23.33 29.68 -31.19
CA HIS A 82 24.15 29.56 -32.40
C HIS A 82 24.37 28.10 -32.82
N ARG A 83 24.36 27.84 -34.13
CA ARG A 83 24.77 26.57 -34.71
C ARG A 83 26.21 26.71 -35.22
N SER A 84 27.15 25.92 -34.69
CA SER A 84 28.53 25.94 -35.17
C SER A 84 28.63 25.44 -36.62
N LEU A 85 29.31 26.21 -37.47
CA LEU A 85 29.45 26.03 -38.93
C LEU A 85 30.29 24.80 -39.39
N SER A 86 30.65 23.89 -38.50
CA SER A 86 31.62 22.83 -38.79
C SER A 86 31.04 21.55 -39.42
N MET A 87 29.85 21.58 -40.02
CA MET A 87 29.30 20.45 -40.79
C MET A 87 28.26 20.94 -41.81
N GLU A 88 28.67 21.08 -43.07
CA GLU A 88 27.77 21.30 -44.20
C GLU A 88 28.10 20.27 -45.29
N PRO A 89 27.23 19.28 -45.57
CA PRO A 89 27.34 18.48 -46.77
C PRO A 89 26.78 19.27 -47.95
N GLN A 90 27.58 19.41 -49.01
CA GLN A 90 27.19 20.07 -50.25
C GLN A 90 26.15 19.25 -51.04
N GLY A 91 25.15 19.96 -51.57
CA GLY A 91 24.56 19.68 -52.88
C GLY A 91 23.21 18.95 -52.90
N GLY A 92 22.20 19.59 -53.53
CA GLY A 92 21.04 18.86 -54.08
C GLY A 92 19.71 19.62 -54.23
N ARG A 93 19.59 20.39 -55.31
CA ARG A 93 18.40 20.71 -56.16
C ARG A 93 17.08 21.25 -55.56
N GLU A 94 16.69 22.41 -56.10
CA GLU A 94 15.31 22.95 -56.15
C GLU A 94 14.37 22.06 -56.99
N VAL A 95 13.13 21.88 -56.51
CA VAL A 95 11.94 21.59 -57.32
C VAL A 95 10.74 22.30 -56.67
N ALA A 96 9.97 23.02 -57.49
CA ALA A 96 8.72 23.69 -57.16
C ALA A 96 7.51 22.73 -57.27
N ASP A 97 6.45 23.02 -56.49
CA ASP A 97 5.01 22.94 -56.81
C ASP A 97 4.10 22.38 -55.69
N GLU A 98 3.06 23.19 -55.44
CA GLU A 98 1.66 22.93 -55.07
C GLU A 98 1.22 21.90 -53.98
N GLU A 99 0.63 22.48 -52.92
CA GLU A 99 -0.71 22.27 -52.33
C GLU A 99 -1.26 20.85 -51.96
N CYS A 100 -1.66 20.75 -50.67
CA CYS A 100 -2.64 19.87 -50.00
C CYS A 100 -2.58 18.33 -50.18
N ASP A 101 -2.20 17.60 -49.12
CA ASP A 101 -3.16 16.80 -48.32
C ASP A 101 -2.49 15.98 -47.20
N VAL A 102 -3.30 15.67 -46.18
CA VAL A 102 -2.99 14.94 -44.95
C VAL A 102 -2.31 13.59 -45.21
N LEU A 103 -1.14 13.33 -44.59
CA LEU A 103 -0.45 12.05 -44.67
C LEU A 103 0.02 11.52 -43.30
N TYR A 104 -0.45 10.31 -42.98
CA TYR A 104 -0.02 9.48 -41.85
C TYR A 104 1.49 9.19 -41.95
N ILE A 105 2.26 9.49 -40.89
CA ILE A 105 3.67 9.06 -40.83
C ILE A 105 3.75 7.69 -40.15
N SER A 106 3.78 6.65 -40.97
CA SER A 106 4.42 5.37 -40.65
C SER A 106 5.95 5.55 -40.67
N ILE A 107 6.63 5.10 -39.61
CA ILE A 107 8.09 5.13 -39.49
C ILE A 107 8.63 3.82 -40.08
N PRO A 108 9.42 3.82 -41.18
CA PRO A 108 10.08 2.60 -41.62
C PRO A 108 11.35 2.34 -40.80
N ALA A 109 11.53 1.06 -40.47
CA ALA A 109 12.71 0.54 -39.79
C ALA A 109 13.98 0.68 -40.64
N GLN A 110 15.11 0.87 -39.95
CA GLN A 110 16.46 1.02 -40.48
C GLN A 110 16.80 -0.01 -41.56
N ALA A 111 17.28 0.47 -42.71
CA ALA A 111 18.10 -0.30 -43.63
C ALA A 111 19.57 -0.20 -43.17
N VAL A 112 20.13 -1.36 -42.84
CA VAL A 112 21.56 -1.62 -42.66
C VAL A 112 22.23 -1.52 -44.03
N GLY A 113 23.36 -0.81 -44.11
CA GLY A 113 24.20 -0.67 -45.30
C GLY A 113 25.65 -0.44 -44.88
N ASP A 114 26.54 -1.17 -45.55
CA ASP A 114 27.88 -1.59 -45.11
C ASP A 114 28.97 -0.51 -45.09
N GLY A 115 29.95 -0.73 -44.20
CA GLY A 115 31.38 -0.70 -44.55
C GLY A 115 32.05 0.64 -44.80
N VAL A 116 32.53 1.28 -43.73
CA VAL A 116 33.73 2.13 -43.80
C VAL A 116 34.65 1.74 -42.63
N VAL A 117 35.78 1.14 -42.97
CA VAL A 117 36.91 0.90 -42.07
C VAL A 117 37.67 2.23 -41.97
N CYS A 118 37.78 2.78 -40.76
CA CYS A 118 38.70 3.88 -40.48
C CYS A 118 39.90 3.31 -39.71
N GLU A 119 41.10 3.62 -40.19
CA GLU A 119 42.37 3.26 -39.55
C GLU A 119 42.46 3.81 -38.11
N ASP A 120 42.99 2.98 -37.20
CA ASP A 120 43.21 3.30 -35.79
C ASP A 120 44.36 4.31 -35.62
N ASP A 121 44.04 5.46 -35.04
CA ASP A 121 45.01 6.44 -34.49
C ASP A 121 45.32 6.01 -33.04
N PRO A 122 46.58 5.63 -32.70
CA PRO A 122 46.86 4.90 -31.45
C PRO A 122 46.91 5.77 -30.17
N ASP A 123 46.67 7.08 -30.23
CA ASP A 123 46.89 8.00 -29.10
C ASP A 123 45.66 8.81 -28.64
N ARG A 124 44.45 8.29 -28.80
CA ARG A 124 43.23 8.93 -28.26
C ARG A 124 42.42 8.01 -27.37
N ASP A 125 42.68 8.10 -26.06
CA ASP A 125 41.78 7.66 -24.99
C ASP A 125 40.46 8.45 -25.05
N VAL A 126 39.58 8.08 -25.98
CA VAL A 126 38.21 8.61 -26.07
C VAL A 126 37.31 7.61 -25.36
N HIS A 127 36.91 7.95 -24.14
CA HIS A 127 35.76 7.32 -23.49
C HIS A 127 34.57 7.34 -24.48
N PRO A 128 33.91 6.19 -24.73
CA PRO A 128 32.78 6.18 -25.64
C PRO A 128 31.68 7.11 -25.09
N PRO A 129 31.04 7.93 -25.94
CA PRO A 129 30.03 8.85 -25.49
C PRO A 129 28.89 8.07 -24.83
N GLU A 130 28.65 8.34 -23.55
CA GLU A 130 27.45 7.85 -22.86
C GLU A 130 26.24 8.26 -23.70
N GLY A 131 25.60 7.29 -24.36
CA GLY A 131 24.35 7.49 -25.07
C GLY A 131 23.30 8.14 -24.15
N PRO A 132 22.27 8.79 -24.72
CA PRO A 132 21.35 9.63 -23.98
C PRO A 132 20.81 8.88 -22.76
N ARG A 133 21.05 9.44 -21.56
CA ARG A 133 20.66 8.88 -20.27
C ARG A 133 19.16 8.56 -20.30
N ARG A 134 18.79 7.30 -20.55
CA ARG A 134 17.42 6.80 -20.31
C ARG A 134 17.02 7.23 -18.91
N SER A 135 15.89 7.94 -18.83
CA SER A 135 15.46 8.68 -17.65
C SER A 135 15.64 7.88 -16.35
N ILE A 136 16.05 8.57 -15.28
CA ILE A 136 16.20 8.03 -13.91
C ILE A 136 14.97 7.19 -13.46
N ARG A 137 13.79 7.46 -14.05
CA ARG A 137 12.50 6.82 -13.82
C ARG A 137 12.35 5.39 -14.38
N GLU A 138 13.17 4.95 -15.32
CA GLU A 138 13.16 3.56 -15.81
C GLU A 138 14.09 2.63 -15.01
N ARG A 139 15.24 3.14 -14.53
CA ARG A 139 16.24 2.34 -13.79
C ARG A 139 15.82 1.98 -12.36
N SER A 140 14.94 2.77 -11.73
CA SER A 140 14.38 2.45 -10.41
C SER A 140 13.25 1.41 -10.44
N ARG A 141 12.73 1.04 -11.62
CA ARG A 141 11.58 0.14 -11.73
C ARG A 141 11.91 -1.30 -11.33
N VAL A 142 13.07 -1.80 -11.76
CA VAL A 142 13.50 -3.17 -11.43
C VAL A 142 13.71 -3.29 -9.92
N LEU A 143 14.37 -2.31 -9.31
CA LEU A 143 14.55 -2.25 -7.86
C LEU A 143 13.20 -2.23 -7.13
N ARG A 144 12.25 -1.40 -7.60
CA ARG A 144 10.90 -1.32 -7.05
C ARG A 144 10.17 -2.66 -7.18
N GLN A 145 10.18 -3.28 -8.35
CA GLN A 145 9.53 -4.57 -8.60
C GLN A 145 10.09 -5.69 -7.72
N VAL A 146 11.42 -5.77 -7.54
CA VAL A 146 12.05 -6.76 -6.67
C VAL A 146 11.62 -6.55 -5.21
N ALA A 147 11.61 -5.30 -4.73
CA ALA A 147 11.12 -4.97 -3.40
C ALA A 147 9.62 -5.31 -3.24
N THR A 148 8.80 -4.97 -4.24
CA THR A 148 7.36 -5.28 -4.25
C THR A 148 7.11 -6.78 -4.23
N ILE A 149 7.85 -7.59 -5.02
CA ILE A 149 7.71 -9.06 -5.03
C ILE A 149 8.04 -9.63 -3.64
N GLY A 150 9.15 -9.22 -3.03
CA GLY A 150 9.52 -9.67 -1.69
C GLY A 150 8.47 -9.30 -0.63
N GLY A 151 7.98 -8.05 -0.68
CA GLY A 151 6.91 -7.58 0.20
C GLY A 151 5.59 -8.33 0.00
N MET A 152 5.19 -8.58 -1.25
CA MET A 152 3.97 -9.32 -1.57
C MET A 152 4.02 -10.77 -1.11
N LEU A 153 5.14 -11.48 -1.33
CA LEU A 153 5.30 -12.87 -0.88
C LEU A 153 5.11 -12.97 0.64
N THR A 154 5.67 -12.03 1.37
CA THR A 154 5.60 -11.96 2.83
C THR A 154 4.20 -11.64 3.32
N ASN A 155 3.57 -10.63 2.72
CA ASN A 155 2.19 -10.27 3.04
C ASN A 155 1.22 -11.42 2.76
N ALA A 156 1.46 -12.24 1.73
CA ALA A 156 0.65 -13.43 1.46
C ALA A 156 0.73 -14.46 2.61
N VAL A 157 1.94 -14.76 3.09
CA VAL A 157 2.13 -15.66 4.24
C VAL A 157 1.54 -15.03 5.52
N TYR A 158 1.68 -13.72 5.70
CA TYR A 158 1.11 -12.98 6.81
C TYR A 158 -0.42 -13.03 6.85
N MET A 159 -1.08 -12.88 5.70
CA MET A 159 -2.52 -13.08 5.59
C MET A 159 -2.94 -14.51 5.97
N GLY A 160 -2.17 -15.52 5.55
CA GLY A 160 -2.40 -16.90 5.98
C GLY A 160 -2.29 -17.10 7.50
N MET A 161 -1.29 -16.46 8.14
CA MET A 161 -1.11 -16.50 9.60
C MET A 161 -2.27 -15.82 10.32
N PHE A 162 -2.71 -14.66 9.80
CA PHE A 162 -3.86 -13.95 10.36
C PHE A 162 -5.17 -14.69 10.21
N LEU A 163 -5.37 -15.47 9.15
CA LEU A 163 -6.54 -16.35 9.06
C LEU A 163 -6.42 -17.54 10.00
N TYR A 164 -5.21 -18.00 10.31
CA TYR A 164 -4.99 -19.18 11.14
C TYR A 164 -5.31 -18.94 12.63
N ALA A 165 -4.75 -17.89 13.24
CA ALA A 165 -4.95 -17.59 14.67
C ALA A 165 -6.43 -17.51 15.12
N PRO A 166 -7.35 -16.78 14.45
CA PRO A 166 -8.76 -16.73 14.81
C PRO A 166 -9.49 -18.03 14.48
N SER A 167 -9.05 -18.77 13.46
CA SER A 167 -9.63 -20.08 13.11
C SER A 167 -9.35 -21.09 14.21
N LEU A 168 -8.17 -21.00 14.82
CA LEU A 168 -7.78 -21.78 15.98
C LEU A 168 -8.59 -21.38 17.22
N ALA A 169 -8.76 -20.08 17.48
CA ALA A 169 -9.63 -19.60 18.56
C ALA A 169 -11.07 -20.08 18.39
N LEU A 170 -11.64 -19.97 17.19
CA LEU A 170 -13.00 -20.43 16.93
C LEU A 170 -13.14 -21.95 17.07
N SER A 171 -12.13 -22.73 16.67
CA SER A 171 -12.15 -24.19 16.85
C SER A 171 -12.13 -24.63 18.32
N THR A 172 -11.69 -23.76 19.24
CA THR A 172 -11.77 -24.04 20.69
C THR A 172 -13.11 -23.67 21.29
N VAL A 173 -13.77 -22.64 20.75
CA VAL A 173 -15.07 -22.16 21.26
C VAL A 173 -16.25 -22.87 20.59
N THR A 174 -16.05 -23.43 19.39
CA THR A 174 -17.07 -24.12 18.59
C THR A 174 -16.60 -25.52 18.21
N ALA A 175 -17.53 -26.41 17.86
CA ALA A 175 -17.21 -27.77 17.39
C ALA A 175 -16.68 -27.83 15.93
N LEU A 176 -16.32 -26.68 15.33
CA LEU A 176 -15.81 -26.62 13.97
C LEU A 176 -14.33 -27.00 13.91
N SER A 177 -13.94 -27.76 12.89
CA SER A 177 -12.52 -28.01 12.61
C SER A 177 -11.81 -26.72 12.24
N VAL A 178 -10.51 -26.62 12.54
CA VAL A 178 -9.67 -25.45 12.17
C VAL A 178 -9.72 -25.17 10.66
N VAL A 179 -9.80 -26.23 9.85
CA VAL A 179 -9.90 -26.11 8.40
C VAL A 179 -11.25 -25.51 8.01
N ALA A 180 -12.35 -25.97 8.61
CA ALA A 180 -13.68 -25.43 8.33
C ALA A 180 -13.79 -23.97 8.75
N SER A 181 -13.33 -23.59 9.94
CA SER A 181 -13.34 -22.19 10.40
C SER A 181 -12.50 -21.28 9.50
N MET A 182 -11.33 -21.75 9.05
CA MET A 182 -10.48 -21.01 8.12
C MET A 182 -11.12 -20.86 6.73
N CYS A 183 -11.73 -21.91 6.18
CA CYS A 183 -12.42 -21.82 4.90
C CYS A 183 -13.64 -20.89 4.96
N ILE A 184 -14.41 -20.93 6.05
CA ILE A 184 -15.55 -20.01 6.27
C ILE A 184 -15.04 -18.57 6.31
N MET A 185 -14.01 -18.29 7.12
CA MET A 185 -13.48 -16.94 7.27
C MET A 185 -12.81 -16.39 6.03
N GLY A 186 -11.96 -17.18 5.40
CA GLY A 186 -11.35 -16.82 4.13
C GLY A 186 -12.39 -16.66 3.02
N GLY A 187 -13.44 -17.50 3.02
CA GLY A 187 -14.56 -17.41 2.09
C GLY A 187 -15.35 -16.11 2.25
N ILE A 188 -15.75 -15.77 3.48
CA ILE A 188 -16.41 -14.50 3.79
C ILE A 188 -15.53 -13.32 3.36
N CYS A 189 -14.25 -13.33 3.77
CA CYS A 189 -13.27 -12.29 3.42
C CYS A 189 -13.13 -12.11 1.91
N THR A 190 -12.97 -13.21 1.18
CA THR A 190 -12.82 -13.21 -0.28
C THR A 190 -14.10 -12.73 -0.94
N PHE A 191 -15.27 -13.16 -0.47
CA PHE A 191 -16.56 -12.82 -1.04
C PHE A 191 -16.86 -11.32 -0.96
N TYR A 192 -16.78 -10.71 0.22
CA TYR A 192 -17.09 -9.28 0.35
C TYR A 192 -16.04 -8.42 -0.38
N THR A 193 -14.77 -8.85 -0.37
CA THR A 193 -13.69 -8.16 -1.09
C THR A 193 -13.88 -8.25 -2.61
N THR A 194 -14.33 -9.40 -3.14
CA THR A 194 -14.53 -9.61 -4.58
C THR A 194 -15.72 -8.82 -5.11
N ILE A 195 -16.87 -8.87 -4.41
CA ILE A 195 -18.09 -8.13 -4.81
C ILE A 195 -17.81 -6.64 -4.78
N GLY A 196 -17.23 -6.19 -3.68
CA GLY A 196 -17.10 -4.79 -3.38
C GLY A 196 -15.87 -4.09 -3.97
N GLY A 197 -14.80 -4.84 -4.23
CA GLY A 197 -13.49 -4.31 -4.61
C GLY A 197 -12.91 -3.34 -3.58
N VAL A 198 -11.92 -2.55 -4.00
CA VAL A 198 -11.26 -1.53 -3.17
C VAL A 198 -12.29 -0.63 -2.47
N LYS A 199 -13.36 -0.24 -3.17
CA LYS A 199 -14.39 0.66 -2.63
C LYS A 199 -15.12 0.05 -1.44
N ALA A 200 -15.59 -1.19 -1.51
CA ALA A 200 -16.29 -1.77 -0.37
C ALA A 200 -15.38 -2.12 0.80
N VAL A 201 -14.13 -2.54 0.54
CA VAL A 201 -13.15 -2.72 1.63
C VAL A 201 -12.95 -1.40 2.36
N VAL A 202 -12.82 -0.31 1.61
CA VAL A 202 -12.77 1.03 2.20
C VAL A 202 -14.08 1.37 2.92
N TYR A 203 -15.26 1.03 2.39
CA TYR A 203 -16.53 1.26 3.10
C TYR A 203 -16.67 0.44 4.39
N THR A 204 -16.23 -0.82 4.43
CA THR A 204 -16.28 -1.65 5.63
C THR A 204 -15.29 -1.14 6.67
N ASP A 205 -14.08 -0.76 6.24
CA ASP A 205 -13.06 -0.18 7.12
C ASP A 205 -13.52 1.18 7.66
N VAL A 206 -14.13 2.01 6.80
CA VAL A 206 -14.71 3.31 7.17
C VAL A 206 -15.91 3.13 8.08
N LEU A 207 -16.78 2.14 7.87
CA LEU A 207 -17.91 1.85 8.75
C LEU A 207 -17.42 1.38 10.13
N GLN A 208 -16.45 0.47 10.17
CA GLN A 208 -15.83 0.00 11.42
C GLN A 208 -15.17 1.17 12.17
N THR A 209 -14.45 2.02 11.44
CA THR A 209 -13.84 3.24 11.97
C THR A 209 -14.91 4.22 12.47
N LEU A 210 -15.95 4.48 11.68
CA LEU A 210 -17.06 5.38 12.05
C LEU A 210 -17.84 4.88 13.26
N LEU A 211 -18.05 3.57 13.41
CA LEU A 211 -18.70 3.02 14.59
C LEU A 211 -17.83 3.23 15.83
N MET A 212 -16.51 3.01 15.73
CA MET A 212 -15.58 3.24 16.84
C MET A 212 -15.46 4.73 17.20
N PHE A 213 -15.23 5.59 16.22
CA PHE A 213 -15.11 7.04 16.43
C PHE A 213 -16.45 7.69 16.77
N GLY A 214 -17.54 7.24 16.15
CA GLY A 214 -18.89 7.71 16.40
C GLY A 214 -19.36 7.39 17.81
N GLY A 215 -19.06 6.20 18.33
CA GLY A 215 -19.31 5.87 19.73
C GLY A 215 -18.60 6.83 20.68
N VAL A 216 -17.32 7.11 20.43
CA VAL A 216 -16.54 8.10 21.22
C VAL A 216 -17.12 9.51 21.06
N LEU A 217 -17.50 9.91 19.86
CA LEU A 217 -18.04 11.25 19.56
C LEU A 217 -19.39 11.47 20.24
N VAL A 218 -20.29 10.48 20.24
CA VAL A 218 -21.57 10.56 20.97
C VAL A 218 -21.33 10.78 22.45
N VAL A 219 -20.41 10.03 23.05
CA VAL A 219 -20.05 10.21 24.47
C VAL A 219 -19.52 11.63 24.72
N VAL A 220 -18.60 12.12 23.88
CA VAL A 220 -18.05 13.49 24.03
C VAL A 220 -19.14 14.55 23.89
N ILE A 221 -20.06 14.43 22.93
CA ILE A 221 -21.15 15.38 22.73
C ILE A 221 -22.09 15.41 23.93
N LEU A 222 -22.53 14.25 24.42
CA LEU A 222 -23.40 14.17 25.59
C LEU A 222 -22.73 14.82 26.81
N CYS A 223 -21.44 14.57 27.04
CA CYS A 223 -20.69 15.25 28.10
C CYS A 223 -20.60 16.77 27.89
N CYS A 224 -20.37 17.25 26.67
CA CYS A 224 -20.31 18.69 26.38
C CYS A 224 -21.66 19.40 26.58
N ILE A 225 -22.78 18.73 26.29
CA ILE A 225 -24.14 19.27 26.51
C ILE A 225 -24.43 19.35 28.00
N GLU A 226 -24.12 18.32 28.78
CA GLU A 226 -24.25 18.35 30.24
C GLU A 226 -23.41 19.47 30.88
N LEU A 227 -22.26 19.81 30.29
CA LEU A 227 -21.38 20.90 30.73
C LEU A 227 -21.73 22.29 30.14
N GLY A 228 -22.81 22.38 29.36
CA GLY A 228 -23.38 23.62 28.82
C GLY A 228 -22.81 24.06 27.45
N SER A 229 -21.50 23.96 27.20
CA SER A 229 -20.92 24.24 25.87
C SER A 229 -19.49 23.71 25.69
N VAL A 230 -19.04 23.54 24.44
CA VAL A 230 -17.66 23.12 24.13
C VAL A 230 -16.62 24.17 24.54
N ALA A 231 -16.95 25.46 24.42
CA ALA A 231 -16.07 26.54 24.89
C ALA A 231 -15.85 26.45 26.39
N ASN A 232 -16.91 26.14 27.15
CA ASN A 232 -16.79 25.92 28.59
C ASN A 232 -15.89 24.71 28.89
N VAL A 233 -15.96 23.62 28.11
CA VAL A 233 -15.05 22.46 28.28
C VAL A 233 -13.59 22.83 27.97
N ILE A 234 -13.35 23.62 26.93
CA ILE A 234 -12.01 24.07 26.54
C ILE A 234 -11.46 25.08 27.55
N ASP A 235 -12.26 26.04 28.01
CA ASP A 235 -11.87 27.04 29.01
C ASP A 235 -11.59 26.36 30.36
N ILE A 236 -12.42 25.40 30.77
CA ILE A 236 -12.18 24.58 31.97
C ILE A 236 -10.91 23.72 31.79
N ALA A 237 -10.67 23.16 30.60
CA ALA A 237 -9.47 22.39 30.30
C ALA A 237 -8.21 23.25 30.24
N ASP A 238 -8.29 24.49 29.74
CA ASP A 238 -7.18 25.45 29.63
C ASP A 238 -6.82 26.04 31.00
N GLN A 239 -7.84 26.45 31.77
CA GLN A 239 -7.68 26.83 33.18
C GLN A 239 -7.09 25.68 34.01
N GLY A 240 -7.45 24.44 33.68
CA GLY A 240 -6.88 23.23 34.28
C GLY A 240 -5.51 22.81 33.72
N GLN A 241 -4.93 23.55 32.75
CA GLN A 241 -3.67 23.23 32.06
C GLN A 241 -3.64 21.80 31.44
N ARG A 242 -4.77 21.35 30.88
CA ARG A 242 -4.96 20.00 30.30
C ARG A 242 -4.79 19.96 28.77
N LEU A 243 -4.73 21.11 28.09
CA LEU A 243 -4.64 21.20 26.62
C LEU A 243 -3.18 21.16 26.12
N GLU A 244 -2.60 19.97 26.14
CA GLU A 244 -1.18 19.79 25.84
C GLU A 244 -1.00 18.81 24.68
N PHE A 245 -0.86 19.35 23.47
CA PHE A 245 -0.79 18.56 22.23
C PHE A 245 0.35 17.54 22.24
N PHE A 246 1.53 17.93 22.76
CA PHE A 246 2.63 16.99 22.93
C PHE A 246 2.30 15.87 23.93
N LYS A 247 1.53 16.16 24.98
CA LYS A 247 1.02 15.13 25.89
C LYS A 247 0.00 14.23 25.20
N LEU A 248 -0.82 14.72 24.27
CA LEU A 248 -1.75 13.89 23.50
C LEU A 248 -1.03 12.86 22.61
N CYS A 249 -0.02 13.30 21.84
CA CYS A 249 0.82 12.37 21.07
C CYS A 249 1.51 11.36 21.97
N TRP A 250 2.04 11.84 23.11
CA TRP A 250 2.60 10.97 24.14
C TRP A 250 1.57 9.99 24.69
N PHE A 251 0.33 10.41 24.95
CA PHE A 251 -0.76 9.54 25.42
C PHE A 251 -1.21 8.53 24.37
N PHE A 252 -1.16 8.87 23.07
CA PHE A 252 -1.41 7.90 22.01
C PHE A 252 -0.31 6.83 21.97
N LEU A 253 0.96 7.24 22.06
CA LEU A 253 2.09 6.31 22.15
C LEU A 253 2.02 5.46 23.42
N VAL A 254 1.70 6.08 24.56
CA VAL A 254 1.47 5.40 25.83
C VAL A 254 0.25 4.47 25.72
N GLY A 255 -0.81 4.86 25.03
CA GLY A 255 -2.00 4.03 24.80
C GLY A 255 -1.69 2.79 23.98
N LEU A 256 -0.92 2.94 22.91
CA LEU A 256 -0.36 1.79 22.18
C LEU A 256 0.50 0.93 23.09
N TRP A 257 1.42 1.54 23.85
CA TRP A 257 2.28 0.82 24.79
C TRP A 257 1.49 0.06 25.85
N VAL A 258 0.45 0.68 26.43
CA VAL A 258 -0.49 0.05 27.37
C VAL A 258 -1.19 -1.14 26.73
N LEU A 259 -1.66 -1.00 25.48
CA LEU A 259 -2.29 -2.10 24.75
C LEU A 259 -1.32 -3.29 24.57
N TRP A 260 -0.05 -3.03 24.23
CA TRP A 260 0.98 -4.08 24.17
C TRP A 260 1.26 -4.71 25.54
N VAL A 261 1.32 -3.89 26.60
CA VAL A 261 1.48 -4.37 27.98
C VAL A 261 0.29 -5.23 28.40
N LEU A 262 -0.94 -4.88 28.02
CA LEU A 262 -2.14 -5.67 28.30
C LEU A 262 -2.11 -7.03 27.60
N PHE A 263 -1.66 -7.09 26.33
CA PHE A 263 -1.46 -8.37 25.64
C PHE A 263 -0.36 -9.22 26.28
N TYR A 264 0.73 -8.60 26.71
CA TYR A 264 1.79 -9.31 27.44
C TYR A 264 1.26 -9.84 28.78
N PHE A 265 0.53 -9.01 29.52
CA PHE A 265 -0.03 -9.37 30.82
C PHE A 265 -1.11 -10.46 30.69
N SER A 266 -1.95 -10.44 29.65
CA SER A 266 -2.93 -11.51 29.43
C SER A 266 -2.26 -12.87 29.20
N GLY A 267 -1.10 -12.90 28.52
CA GLY A 267 -0.26 -14.09 28.43
C GLY A 267 0.29 -14.55 29.78
N MET A 268 0.73 -13.61 30.63
CA MET A 268 1.19 -13.92 31.99
C MET A 268 0.07 -14.47 32.88
N VAL A 269 -1.14 -13.91 32.79
CA VAL A 269 -2.34 -14.40 33.50
C VAL A 269 -2.68 -15.81 33.05
N ALA A 270 -2.62 -16.08 31.75
CA ALA A 270 -2.84 -17.42 31.22
C ALA A 270 -1.80 -18.42 31.76
N TYR A 271 -0.52 -18.05 31.76
CA TYR A 271 0.55 -18.87 32.34
C TYR A 271 0.34 -19.14 33.83
N ALA A 272 0.04 -18.10 34.63
CA ALA A 272 -0.17 -18.25 36.07
C ALA A 272 -1.36 -19.18 36.37
N THR A 273 -2.45 -19.05 35.61
CA THR A 273 -3.66 -19.87 35.76
C THR A 273 -3.42 -21.36 35.48
N TYR A 274 -2.53 -21.67 34.53
CA TYR A 274 -2.23 -23.04 34.09
C TYR A 274 -0.86 -23.55 34.59
N SER A 275 -0.25 -22.88 35.57
CA SER A 275 1.06 -23.24 36.12
C SER A 275 1.12 -24.63 36.75
N THR A 276 0.01 -25.10 37.35
CA THR A 276 -0.09 -26.42 37.99
C THR A 276 -0.76 -27.48 37.12
N CYS A 277 -1.56 -27.05 36.14
CA CYS A 277 -2.23 -27.92 35.18
C CYS A 277 -2.11 -27.29 33.80
N ASP A 278 -1.09 -27.70 33.06
CA ASP A 278 -0.91 -27.26 31.69
C ASP A 278 -1.94 -27.96 30.76
N PRO A 279 -2.84 -27.21 30.09
CA PRO A 279 -3.84 -27.78 29.21
C PRO A 279 -3.24 -28.42 27.95
N LEU A 280 -2.03 -28.00 27.53
CA LEU A 280 -1.35 -28.59 26.38
C LEU A 280 -0.79 -29.99 26.72
N ALA A 281 -0.05 -30.11 27.82
CA ALA A 281 0.46 -31.41 28.29
C ALA A 281 -0.66 -32.36 28.73
N ALA A 282 -1.77 -31.84 29.25
CA ALA A 282 -2.95 -32.65 29.61
C ALA A 282 -3.78 -33.12 28.40
N GLY A 283 -3.53 -32.60 27.20
CA GLY A 283 -4.25 -32.96 25.99
C GLY A 283 -5.63 -32.30 25.83
N TYR A 284 -5.95 -31.28 26.63
CA TYR A 284 -7.18 -30.48 26.46
C TYR A 284 -7.12 -29.56 25.24
N ILE A 285 -5.91 -29.13 24.88
CA ILE A 285 -5.64 -28.35 23.67
C ILE A 285 -4.54 -29.02 22.85
N THR A 286 -4.58 -28.80 21.54
CA THR A 286 -3.62 -29.41 20.59
C THR A 286 -2.42 -28.52 20.30
N LYS A 287 -2.58 -27.19 20.48
CA LYS A 287 -1.57 -26.19 20.12
C LYS A 287 -1.49 -25.10 21.19
N ALA A 288 -0.29 -24.56 21.41
CA ALA A 288 -0.05 -23.52 22.40
C ALA A 288 -0.86 -22.23 22.13
N ASP A 289 -1.12 -21.91 20.86
CA ASP A 289 -1.88 -20.71 20.48
C ASP A 289 -3.39 -20.80 20.88
N GLN A 290 -3.86 -21.96 21.34
CA GLN A 290 -5.22 -22.17 21.86
C GLN A 290 -5.38 -21.77 23.34
N ILE A 291 -4.29 -21.49 24.06
CA ILE A 291 -4.33 -21.26 25.51
C ILE A 291 -5.25 -20.09 25.88
N LEU A 292 -5.16 -18.95 25.18
CA LEU A 292 -5.95 -17.77 25.52
C LEU A 292 -7.45 -17.97 25.21
N PRO A 293 -7.85 -18.47 24.02
CA PRO A 293 -9.24 -18.89 23.78
C PRO A 293 -9.76 -19.90 24.81
N TYR A 294 -8.95 -20.90 25.17
CA TYR A 294 -9.28 -21.91 26.18
C TYR A 294 -9.49 -21.29 27.57
N LEU A 295 -8.68 -20.31 27.95
CA LEU A 295 -8.84 -19.56 29.20
C LEU A 295 -10.22 -18.87 29.27
N VAL A 296 -10.61 -18.18 28.19
CA VAL A 296 -11.89 -17.45 28.13
C VAL A 296 -13.07 -18.41 28.29
N ILE A 297 -13.07 -19.54 27.58
CA ILE A 297 -14.19 -20.49 27.65
C ILE A 297 -14.19 -21.33 28.93
N HIS A 298 -13.03 -21.65 29.50
CA HIS A 298 -12.96 -22.57 30.63
C HIS A 298 -13.07 -21.84 31.97
N LYS A 299 -12.41 -20.68 32.12
CA LYS A 299 -12.40 -19.93 33.38
C LYS A 299 -13.46 -18.84 33.43
N LEU A 300 -13.89 -18.31 32.28
CA LEU A 300 -14.85 -17.20 32.20
C LEU A 300 -16.22 -17.62 31.63
N SER A 301 -16.51 -18.93 31.57
CA SER A 301 -17.82 -19.47 31.14
C SER A 301 -19.01 -18.98 31.97
N HIS A 302 -18.77 -18.59 33.22
CA HIS A 302 -19.80 -18.06 34.10
C HIS A 302 -20.36 -16.69 33.64
N LEU A 303 -19.67 -15.99 32.73
CA LEU A 303 -20.12 -14.73 32.15
C LEU A 303 -20.75 -14.99 30.78
N PRO A 304 -22.10 -15.05 30.67
CA PRO A 304 -22.76 -15.31 29.39
C PRO A 304 -22.45 -14.20 28.39
N GLY A 305 -22.15 -14.58 27.15
CA GLY A 305 -21.84 -13.65 26.05
C GLY A 305 -20.37 -13.24 25.93
N LEU A 306 -19.53 -13.43 26.97
CA LEU A 306 -18.12 -13.02 26.92
C LEU A 306 -17.32 -13.78 25.86
N ALA A 307 -17.54 -15.09 25.73
CA ALA A 307 -16.90 -15.90 24.70
C ALA A 307 -17.27 -15.44 23.29
N GLY A 308 -18.53 -15.05 23.07
CA GLY A 308 -19.00 -14.49 21.80
C GLY A 308 -18.36 -13.13 21.50
N LEU A 309 -18.27 -12.25 22.51
CA LEU A 309 -17.61 -10.96 22.39
C LEU A 309 -16.12 -11.11 22.05
N PHE A 310 -15.43 -12.04 22.70
CA PHE A 310 -14.02 -12.35 22.43
C PHE A 310 -13.81 -12.81 20.98
N VAL A 311 -14.61 -13.79 20.53
CA VAL A 311 -14.52 -14.30 19.16
C VAL A 311 -14.85 -13.18 18.15
N ALA A 312 -15.90 -12.39 18.39
CA ALA A 312 -16.27 -11.28 17.51
C ALA A 312 -15.16 -10.22 17.39
N ALA A 313 -14.52 -9.85 18.50
CA ALA A 313 -13.41 -8.89 18.50
C ALA A 313 -12.19 -9.40 17.71
N VAL A 314 -11.81 -10.67 17.93
CA VAL A 314 -10.70 -11.31 17.24
C VAL A 314 -10.99 -11.43 15.73
N TYR A 315 -12.22 -11.79 15.36
CA TYR A 315 -12.64 -11.92 13.96
C TYR A 315 -12.70 -10.56 13.26
N GLY A 316 -13.25 -9.53 13.91
CA GLY A 316 -13.32 -8.17 13.37
C GLY A 316 -11.95 -7.58 13.09
N GLY A 317 -10.96 -7.81 13.97
CA GLY A 317 -9.59 -7.35 13.76
C GLY A 317 -8.87 -8.06 12.61
N VAL A 318 -9.14 -9.36 12.42
CA VAL A 318 -8.53 -10.13 11.33
C VAL A 318 -9.16 -9.80 9.98
N LEU A 319 -10.49 -9.68 9.90
CA LEU A 319 -11.18 -9.38 8.64
C LEU A 319 -10.73 -8.04 8.05
N SER A 320 -10.62 -6.99 8.88
CA SER A 320 -10.10 -5.70 8.42
C SER A 320 -8.68 -5.87 7.87
N SER A 321 -7.78 -6.49 8.65
CA SER A 321 -6.38 -6.70 8.24
C SER A 321 -6.24 -7.49 6.93
N VAL A 322 -6.86 -8.68 6.84
CA VAL A 322 -6.72 -9.57 5.68
C VAL A 322 -7.30 -8.94 4.42
N SER A 323 -8.43 -8.24 4.52
CA SER A 323 -9.00 -7.56 3.35
C SER A 323 -8.18 -6.34 2.91
N SER A 324 -7.67 -5.52 3.83
CA SER A 324 -6.77 -4.41 3.47
C SER A 324 -5.48 -4.92 2.82
N PHE A 325 -4.89 -6.02 3.32
CA PHE A 325 -3.69 -6.64 2.73
C PHE A 325 -3.97 -7.24 1.35
N GLY A 326 -5.04 -8.02 1.20
CA GLY A 326 -5.40 -8.65 -0.08
C GLY A 326 -5.72 -7.62 -1.16
N ASN A 327 -6.43 -6.55 -0.79
CA ASN A 327 -6.72 -5.46 -1.69
C ASN A 327 -5.45 -4.68 -2.08
N SER A 328 -4.59 -4.35 -1.11
CA SER A 328 -3.32 -3.67 -1.36
C SER A 328 -2.41 -4.49 -2.28
N MET A 329 -2.35 -5.81 -2.08
CA MET A 329 -1.59 -6.72 -2.94
C MET A 329 -2.12 -6.73 -4.37
N ALA A 330 -3.44 -6.78 -4.56
CA ALA A 330 -4.04 -6.71 -5.90
C ALA A 330 -3.71 -5.39 -6.60
N CYS A 331 -3.71 -4.27 -5.87
CA CYS A 331 -3.29 -2.97 -6.39
C CYS A 331 -1.80 -2.93 -6.74
N LEU A 332 -0.93 -3.50 -5.91
CA LEU A 332 0.51 -3.57 -6.18
C LEU A 332 0.80 -4.36 -7.46
N VAL A 333 0.16 -5.51 -7.64
CA VAL A 333 0.29 -6.28 -8.88
C VAL A 333 -0.17 -5.49 -10.10
N TRP A 334 -1.29 -4.77 -9.96
CA TRP A 334 -1.81 -3.95 -11.04
C TRP A 334 -0.83 -2.84 -11.45
N GLU A 335 -0.38 -2.02 -10.50
CA GLU A 335 0.47 -0.85 -10.78
C GLU A 335 1.93 -1.21 -11.11
N ASP A 336 2.50 -2.23 -10.47
CA ASP A 336 3.91 -2.59 -10.65
C ASP A 336 4.15 -3.65 -11.74
N PHE A 337 3.12 -4.38 -12.18
CA PHE A 337 3.30 -5.46 -13.18
C PHE A 337 2.32 -5.38 -14.35
N LEU A 338 1.00 -5.44 -14.09
CA LEU A 338 0.02 -5.58 -15.17
C LEU A 338 -0.03 -4.33 -16.05
N LYS A 339 -0.15 -3.14 -15.46
CA LYS A 339 -0.23 -1.85 -16.16
C LYS A 339 1.03 -1.51 -16.98
N LEU A 340 2.15 -2.19 -16.73
CA LEU A 340 3.37 -2.06 -17.53
C LEU A 340 3.29 -2.83 -18.85
N ARG A 341 2.39 -3.80 -18.98
CA ARG A 341 2.18 -4.55 -20.22
C ARG A 341 1.27 -3.76 -21.17
N PRO A 342 1.60 -3.70 -22.48
CA PRO A 342 0.87 -2.87 -23.46
C PRO A 342 -0.60 -3.25 -23.64
N TYR A 343 -0.96 -4.50 -23.35
CA TYR A 343 -2.35 -4.95 -23.36
C TYR A 343 -3.17 -4.33 -22.23
N PHE A 344 -2.65 -4.38 -21.01
CA PHE A 344 -3.37 -3.93 -19.81
C PHE A 344 -3.33 -2.40 -19.63
N SER A 345 -2.30 -1.72 -20.14
CA SER A 345 -2.21 -0.26 -20.09
C SER A 345 -3.28 0.45 -20.92
N ARG A 346 -3.92 -0.26 -21.85
CA ARG A 346 -4.99 0.24 -22.73
C ARG A 346 -6.39 -0.10 -22.23
N LEU A 347 -6.52 -0.83 -21.12
CA LEU A 347 -7.82 -1.17 -20.56
C LEU A 347 -8.51 0.08 -20.00
N SER A 348 -9.82 0.18 -20.25
CA SER A 348 -10.67 1.19 -19.63
C SER A 348 -10.79 0.96 -18.12
N ASP A 349 -10.96 2.02 -17.33
CA ASP A 349 -11.03 1.98 -15.86
C ASP A 349 -12.03 0.93 -15.29
N PRO A 350 -13.23 0.71 -15.87
CA PRO A 350 -14.14 -0.34 -15.41
C PRO A 350 -13.60 -1.75 -15.67
N ALA A 351 -12.88 -1.95 -16.78
CA ALA A 351 -12.25 -3.24 -17.11
C ALA A 351 -11.04 -3.50 -16.20
N ALA A 352 -10.22 -2.48 -15.94
CA ALA A 352 -9.14 -2.52 -14.96
C ALA A 352 -9.66 -2.91 -13.56
N THR A 353 -10.76 -2.31 -13.13
CA THR A 353 -11.40 -2.61 -11.85
C THR A 353 -11.84 -4.08 -11.76
N LYS A 354 -12.38 -4.67 -12.84
CA LYS A 354 -12.74 -6.09 -12.87
C LYS A 354 -11.52 -6.99 -12.69
N VAL A 355 -10.39 -6.64 -13.31
CA VAL A 355 -9.13 -7.39 -13.15
C VAL A 355 -8.61 -7.29 -11.72
N ILE A 356 -8.61 -6.09 -11.12
CA ILE A 356 -8.17 -5.90 -9.73
C ILE A 356 -9.07 -6.67 -8.75
N LYS A 357 -10.39 -6.70 -8.97
CA LYS A 357 -11.33 -7.50 -8.16
C LYS A 357 -11.03 -9.00 -8.27
N LEU A 358 -10.81 -9.50 -9.48
CA LEU A 358 -10.42 -10.90 -9.71
C LEU A 358 -9.11 -11.23 -8.99
N LEU A 359 -8.14 -10.32 -9.08
CA LEU A 359 -6.84 -10.52 -8.47
C LEU A 359 -6.90 -10.50 -6.94
N SER A 360 -7.74 -9.63 -6.36
CA SER A 360 -7.99 -9.61 -4.93
C SER A 360 -8.63 -10.91 -4.46
N SER A 361 -9.54 -11.47 -5.25
CA SER A 361 -10.11 -12.81 -5.01
C SER A 361 -9.02 -13.89 -4.97
N VAL A 362 -8.10 -13.88 -5.95
CA VAL A 362 -6.96 -14.80 -6.01
C VAL A 362 -6.07 -14.67 -4.77
N THR A 363 -5.81 -13.44 -4.30
CA THR A 363 -5.02 -13.24 -3.07
C THR A 363 -5.72 -13.78 -1.82
N GLY A 364 -7.05 -13.73 -1.74
CA GLY A 364 -7.82 -14.32 -0.64
C GLY A 364 -7.77 -15.84 -0.64
N VAL A 365 -7.91 -16.48 -1.81
CA VAL A 365 -7.74 -17.94 -1.97
C VAL A 365 -6.32 -18.35 -1.61
N LEU A 366 -5.31 -17.61 -2.08
CA LEU A 366 -3.91 -17.85 -1.74
C LEU A 366 -3.67 -17.75 -0.23
N ALA A 367 -4.29 -16.78 0.45
CA ALA A 367 -4.19 -16.63 1.90
C ALA A 367 -4.75 -17.85 2.64
N VAL A 368 -5.87 -18.43 2.20
CA VAL A 368 -6.42 -19.67 2.78
C VAL A 368 -5.46 -20.84 2.57
N ILE A 369 -4.95 -21.03 1.35
CA ILE A 369 -4.01 -22.13 1.05
C ILE A 369 -2.75 -22.01 1.91
N LEU A 370 -2.16 -20.81 1.99
CA LEU A 370 -0.98 -20.56 2.82
C LEU A 370 -1.30 -20.74 4.31
N GLY A 371 -2.49 -20.32 4.76
CA GLY A 371 -2.95 -20.54 6.14
C GLY A 371 -3.04 -22.02 6.51
N LEU A 372 -3.51 -22.87 5.59
CA LEU A 372 -3.54 -24.33 5.79
C LEU A 372 -2.12 -24.91 5.90
N MET A 373 -1.17 -24.41 5.10
CA MET A 373 0.24 -24.81 5.21
C MET A 373 0.87 -24.38 6.54
N ILE A 374 0.54 -23.18 7.02
CA ILE A 374 0.98 -22.67 8.33
C ILE A 374 0.45 -23.53 9.47
N GLY A 375 -0.73 -24.13 9.32
CA GLY A 375 -1.25 -25.09 10.29
C GLY A 375 -0.36 -26.31 10.53
N ASN A 376 0.57 -26.62 9.63
CA ASN A 376 1.52 -27.71 9.80
C ASN A 376 2.91 -27.22 10.26
N LEU A 377 3.12 -25.91 10.25
CA LEU A 377 4.32 -25.30 10.80
C LEU A 377 4.19 -25.26 12.34
N GLY A 378 5.32 -25.26 13.03
CA GLY A 378 5.39 -25.31 14.49
C GLY A 378 4.83 -24.06 15.18
N ASN A 379 5.50 -23.57 16.22
CA ASN A 379 5.02 -22.39 16.95
C ASN A 379 4.94 -21.14 16.04
N MET A 380 3.72 -20.60 15.89
CA MET A 380 3.41 -19.45 15.02
C MET A 380 4.20 -18.19 15.36
N PHE A 381 4.45 -17.94 16.65
CA PHE A 381 5.21 -16.77 17.09
C PHE A 381 6.66 -16.81 16.58
N HIS A 382 7.25 -17.99 16.45
CA HIS A 382 8.58 -18.09 15.84
C HIS A 382 8.53 -17.87 14.33
N VAL A 383 7.51 -18.42 13.67
CA VAL A 383 7.33 -18.30 12.20
C VAL A 383 7.11 -16.83 11.80
N ILE A 384 6.25 -16.10 12.51
CA ILE A 384 5.94 -14.70 12.22
C ILE A 384 7.17 -13.79 12.36
N ASN A 385 7.96 -13.97 13.43
CA ASN A 385 9.17 -13.17 13.65
C ASN A 385 10.22 -13.41 12.56
N ILE A 386 10.42 -14.67 12.15
CA ILE A 386 11.35 -15.00 11.07
C ILE A 386 10.92 -14.29 9.78
N ILE A 387 9.65 -14.41 9.40
CA ILE A 387 9.11 -13.85 8.16
C ILE A 387 9.22 -12.32 8.14
N VAL A 388 8.82 -11.65 9.23
CA VAL A 388 8.88 -10.20 9.36
C VAL A 388 10.32 -9.70 9.23
N SER A 389 11.27 -10.30 9.95
CA SER A 389 12.66 -9.88 9.90
C SER A 389 13.30 -10.07 8.52
N CYS A 390 12.98 -11.18 7.84
CA CYS A 390 13.62 -11.52 6.56
C CYS A 390 13.26 -10.57 5.42
N VAL A 391 12.12 -9.87 5.49
CA VAL A 391 11.64 -9.04 4.39
C VAL A 391 11.60 -7.56 4.72
N TYR A 392 11.11 -7.20 5.91
CA TYR A 392 11.16 -5.80 6.31
C TYR A 392 12.61 -5.36 6.56
N GLY A 393 13.51 -6.24 6.98
CA GLY A 393 14.94 -5.93 7.13
C GLY A 393 15.59 -5.40 5.85
N PRO A 394 15.62 -6.17 4.74
CA PRO A 394 16.16 -5.70 3.46
C PRO A 394 15.46 -4.45 2.91
N ILE A 395 14.13 -4.38 3.03
CA ILE A 395 13.36 -3.24 2.53
C ILE A 395 13.68 -1.97 3.31
N VAL A 396 13.67 -2.03 4.65
CA VAL A 396 14.06 -0.89 5.50
C VAL A 396 15.51 -0.51 5.25
N GLY A 397 16.41 -1.49 5.06
CA GLY A 397 17.81 -1.25 4.71
C GLY A 397 17.98 -0.42 3.44
N ILE A 398 17.24 -0.72 2.36
CA ILE A 398 17.30 0.08 1.13
C ILE A 398 16.73 1.49 1.33
N PHE A 399 15.64 1.64 2.08
CA PHE A 399 15.06 2.97 2.37
C PHE A 399 16.01 3.82 3.19
N LEU A 400 16.60 3.26 4.25
CA LEU A 400 17.61 3.94 5.06
C LEU A 400 18.84 4.29 4.24
N SER A 401 19.32 3.39 3.37
CA SER A 401 20.45 3.70 2.49
C SER A 401 20.12 4.84 1.51
N GLY A 402 18.89 4.91 0.99
CA GLY A 402 18.46 5.97 0.09
C GLY A 402 18.26 7.32 0.80
N MET A 403 17.89 7.30 2.08
CA MET A 403 17.67 8.51 2.87
C MET A 403 18.95 9.07 3.49
N LEU A 404 19.84 8.19 3.98
CA LEU A 404 21.00 8.58 4.79
C LEU A 404 22.32 8.61 4.01
N LEU A 405 22.42 7.87 2.90
CA LEU A 405 23.67 7.73 2.14
C LEU A 405 23.50 8.35 0.74
N PRO A 406 23.97 9.60 0.51
CA PRO A 406 23.81 10.30 -0.77
C PRO A 406 24.58 9.64 -1.93
N TRP A 407 25.52 8.74 -1.61
CA TRP A 407 26.36 8.00 -2.56
C TRP A 407 25.68 6.74 -3.12
N THR A 408 24.48 6.41 -2.64
CA THR A 408 23.79 5.16 -2.98
C THR A 408 23.26 5.19 -4.41
N ASN A 409 23.77 4.28 -5.25
CA ASN A 409 23.31 4.11 -6.63
C ASN A 409 22.31 2.95 -6.77
N TYR A 410 21.48 2.96 -7.82
CA TYR A 410 20.43 1.93 -8.01
C TYR A 410 20.98 0.52 -8.22
N LYS A 411 22.18 0.35 -8.79
CA LYS A 411 22.81 -0.96 -9.01
C LYS A 411 23.23 -1.58 -7.68
N GLY A 412 23.86 -0.79 -6.82
CA GLY A 412 24.26 -1.15 -5.46
C GLY A 412 23.05 -1.45 -4.59
N SER A 413 21.99 -0.64 -4.65
CA SER A 413 20.72 -0.94 -3.96
C SER A 413 20.10 -2.24 -4.45
N LEU A 414 20.14 -2.53 -5.76
CA LEU A 414 19.58 -3.77 -6.31
C LEU A 414 20.39 -5.00 -5.87
N VAL A 415 21.72 -4.95 -6.00
CA VAL A 415 22.61 -6.03 -5.56
C VAL A 415 22.50 -6.23 -4.05
N GLY A 416 22.44 -5.14 -3.28
CA GLY A 416 22.25 -5.18 -1.83
C GLY A 416 20.91 -5.79 -1.44
N LEU A 417 19.81 -5.43 -2.11
CA LEU A 417 18.49 -5.99 -1.85
C LEU A 417 18.42 -7.48 -2.16
N VAL A 418 18.87 -7.89 -3.35
CA VAL A 418 18.87 -9.30 -3.77
C VAL A 418 19.81 -10.12 -2.90
N GLY A 419 21.01 -9.60 -2.60
CA GLY A 419 21.96 -10.23 -1.71
C GLY A 419 21.42 -10.39 -0.28
N ALA A 420 20.76 -9.36 0.26
CA ALA A 420 20.12 -9.44 1.56
C ALA A 420 19.02 -10.50 1.58
N PHE A 421 18.12 -10.51 0.59
CA PHE A 421 17.10 -11.57 0.48
C PHE A 421 17.72 -12.97 0.38
N ALA A 422 18.81 -13.14 -0.39
CA ALA A 422 19.51 -14.42 -0.50
C ALA A 422 20.12 -14.86 0.83
N ILE A 423 20.76 -13.95 1.57
CA ILE A 423 21.32 -14.22 2.90
C ILE A 423 20.21 -14.58 3.89
N PHE A 424 19.10 -13.83 3.91
CA PHE A 424 17.97 -14.15 4.78
C PHE A 424 17.34 -15.50 4.41
N ALA A 425 17.15 -15.78 3.12
CA ALA A 425 16.67 -17.09 2.67
C ALA A 425 17.60 -18.22 3.11
N TRP A 426 18.93 -18.03 3.00
CA TRP A 426 19.93 -18.97 3.50
C TRP A 426 19.82 -19.18 5.02
N LEU A 427 19.67 -18.11 5.79
CA LEU A 427 19.50 -18.19 7.25
C LEU A 427 18.21 -18.92 7.65
N VAL A 428 17.11 -18.68 6.93
CA VAL A 428 15.82 -19.37 7.16
C VAL A 428 15.96 -20.86 6.86
N VAL A 429 16.49 -21.20 5.68
CA VAL A 429 16.71 -22.60 5.29
C VAL A 429 17.68 -23.28 6.25
N GLY A 430 18.77 -22.61 6.62
CA GLY A 430 19.71 -23.11 7.62
C GLY A 430 19.06 -23.36 8.97
N LYS A 431 18.17 -22.47 9.43
CA LYS A 431 17.39 -22.66 10.66
C LYS A 431 16.42 -23.84 10.56
N PHE A 432 15.80 -24.08 9.42
CA PHE A 432 14.91 -25.23 9.22
C PHE A 432 15.67 -26.57 9.06
N ILE A 433 16.84 -26.58 8.42
CA ILE A 433 17.63 -27.80 8.17
C ILE A 433 18.46 -28.19 9.39
N TYR A 434 19.22 -27.25 9.96
CA TYR A 434 20.14 -27.50 11.06
C TYR A 434 19.54 -27.25 12.44
N GLY A 435 18.25 -26.86 12.48
CA GLY A 435 17.41 -26.72 13.65
C GLY A 435 18.15 -26.55 14.98
N GLY A 436 18.39 -25.30 15.39
CA GLY A 436 18.54 -25.02 16.82
C GLY A 436 17.34 -25.63 17.53
N GLY A 437 17.60 -26.42 18.58
CA GLY A 437 16.64 -27.34 19.19
C GLY A 437 15.26 -26.73 19.41
N ALA A 438 14.23 -27.59 19.46
CA ALA A 438 12.88 -27.18 19.83
C ALA A 438 12.96 -26.18 21.00
N PRO A 439 12.23 -25.05 20.93
CA PRO A 439 12.32 -24.02 21.96
C PRO A 439 12.20 -24.71 23.31
N THR A 440 13.18 -24.52 24.19
CA THR A 440 13.17 -25.09 25.53
C THR A 440 11.92 -24.58 26.22
N MET A 441 10.89 -25.43 26.24
CA MET A 441 9.67 -25.12 26.95
C MET A 441 10.02 -25.11 28.44
N LEU A 442 9.40 -24.19 29.18
CA LEU A 442 9.45 -24.26 30.63
C LEU A 442 8.90 -25.63 31.08
N PRO A 443 9.33 -26.16 32.25
CA PRO A 443 8.83 -27.43 32.74
C PRO A 443 7.30 -27.38 32.88
N LEU A 444 6.62 -28.21 32.09
CA LEU A 444 5.16 -28.32 32.07
C LEU A 444 4.75 -29.26 33.21
N SER A 445 3.75 -28.86 34.01
CA SER A 445 3.25 -29.66 35.14
C SER A 445 1.80 -30.05 34.90
N THR A 446 1.48 -31.33 35.10
CA THR A 446 0.11 -31.88 35.04
C THR A 446 -0.41 -32.31 36.41
N HIS A 447 0.34 -32.05 37.48
CA HIS A 447 0.01 -32.50 38.84
C HIS A 447 -1.32 -31.94 39.37
N GLY A 448 -1.74 -30.76 38.90
CA GLY A 448 -3.02 -30.15 39.25
C GLY A 448 -4.19 -30.55 38.35
N CYS A 449 -3.97 -31.36 37.31
CA CYS A 449 -5.02 -31.76 36.39
C CYS A 449 -5.85 -32.90 36.99
N HIS A 450 -7.12 -32.63 37.31
CA HIS A 450 -8.04 -33.67 37.75
C HIS A 450 -8.54 -34.50 36.55
N ASN A 451 -8.30 -35.81 36.59
CA ASN A 451 -8.91 -36.82 35.70
C ASN A 451 -10.36 -37.09 36.08
N ASN A 452 -11.20 -36.05 36.14
CA ASN A 452 -12.62 -36.30 36.05
C ASN A 452 -12.91 -36.49 34.57
N SER A 453 -13.58 -37.59 34.23
CA SER A 453 -14.02 -38.01 32.89
C SER A 453 -14.83 -36.93 32.18
N ILE A 454 -14.19 -35.84 31.76
CA ILE A 454 -14.75 -34.86 30.86
C ILE A 454 -14.41 -35.42 29.50
N THR A 455 -15.44 -35.97 28.86
CA THR A 455 -15.43 -36.32 27.45
C THR A 455 -14.64 -35.27 26.68
N PRO A 456 -13.61 -35.65 25.91
CA PRO A 456 -13.04 -34.72 24.94
C PRO A 456 -14.21 -34.17 24.14
N LEU A 457 -14.25 -32.85 23.92
CA LEU A 457 -15.15 -32.22 22.94
C LEU A 457 -14.87 -32.86 21.58
N SER A 458 -15.50 -34.02 21.36
CA SER A 458 -15.49 -34.77 20.13
C SER A 458 -16.49 -34.10 19.20
N PRO A 459 -16.14 -33.83 17.94
CA PRO A 459 -17.02 -33.12 17.02
C PRO A 459 -18.03 -34.13 16.45
N THR A 460 -19.03 -34.50 17.24
CA THR A 460 -20.19 -35.23 16.74
C THR A 460 -21.45 -34.63 17.35
N ILE A 461 -21.87 -33.49 16.82
CA ILE A 461 -23.28 -33.13 16.87
C ILE A 461 -23.95 -33.93 15.76
N THR A 462 -24.51 -35.09 16.09
CA THR A 462 -25.59 -35.66 15.30
C THR A 462 -26.75 -34.68 15.31
N PHE A 463 -27.05 -34.10 14.15
CA PHE A 463 -28.31 -33.38 13.93
C PHE A 463 -29.46 -34.37 14.09
N ASN A 464 -30.09 -34.39 15.27
CA ASN A 464 -31.44 -34.92 15.40
C ASN A 464 -32.41 -33.80 15.01
N SER A 465 -32.88 -33.88 13.77
CA SER A 465 -33.92 -33.03 13.20
C SER A 465 -35.28 -33.36 13.83
N SER A 466 -35.53 -32.92 15.06
CA SER A 466 -36.88 -32.92 15.64
C SER A 466 -36.90 -32.17 16.96
N THR A 467 -36.99 -30.83 16.90
CA THR A 467 -37.68 -29.96 17.87
C THR A 467 -37.34 -28.50 17.56
N TYR A 468 -37.95 -27.95 16.51
CA TYR A 468 -38.12 -26.50 16.34
C TYR A 468 -39.35 -26.29 15.44
N PHE A 469 -40.52 -26.38 16.05
CA PHE A 469 -41.73 -25.67 15.61
C PHE A 469 -42.70 -25.75 16.78
N ASP A 470 -42.82 -24.66 17.52
CA ASP A 470 -44.05 -24.19 18.18
C ASP A 470 -43.68 -23.13 19.22
N LEU A 471 -43.68 -21.88 18.78
CA LEU A 471 -43.77 -20.68 19.63
C LEU A 471 -44.39 -19.56 18.80
N THR A 472 -45.67 -19.74 18.44
CA THR A 472 -46.56 -18.64 18.05
C THR A 472 -47.91 -18.87 18.71
N THR A 473 -48.08 -18.33 19.91
CA THR A 473 -49.28 -17.66 20.44
C THR A 473 -49.17 -17.54 21.96
N SER A 474 -48.95 -16.33 22.47
CA SER A 474 -49.39 -16.00 23.82
C SER A 474 -50.17 -14.69 23.76
N GLU A 475 -51.49 -14.80 23.88
CA GLU A 475 -52.40 -13.71 24.17
C GLU A 475 -52.08 -13.10 25.55
N MET A 476 -52.37 -11.80 25.68
CA MET A 476 -52.35 -11.05 26.95
C MET A 476 -53.35 -11.62 27.95
N PRO A 477 -53.05 -11.63 29.26
CA PRO A 477 -54.05 -11.93 30.27
C PRO A 477 -54.91 -10.70 30.59
N ASP A 478 -56.23 -10.88 30.47
CA ASP A 478 -57.27 -9.96 30.92
C ASP A 478 -57.33 -9.87 32.45
N ILE A 479 -57.53 -8.66 32.96
CA ILE A 479 -57.75 -8.34 34.37
C ILE A 479 -59.25 -8.15 34.57
N THR A 480 -59.95 -9.07 35.27
CA THR A 480 -61.18 -8.76 36.01
C THR A 480 -61.48 -9.78 37.13
N SER A 481 -61.29 -9.29 38.36
CA SER A 481 -62.21 -9.35 39.53
C SER A 481 -62.94 -10.63 40.00
N ALA A 482 -62.78 -10.82 41.33
CA ALA A 482 -63.80 -11.16 42.35
C ALA A 482 -64.06 -12.66 42.64
N SER A 483 -63.63 -13.11 43.84
CA SER A 483 -64.48 -13.44 45.03
C SER A 483 -64.98 -14.88 44.98
N SER A 484 -65.01 -15.73 46.00
CA SER A 484 -65.07 -15.60 47.47
C SER A 484 -64.82 -17.00 48.09
N ASP A 485 -64.77 -17.05 49.43
CA ASP A 485 -64.96 -18.21 50.32
C ASP A 485 -63.73 -19.15 50.46
N GLU A 486 -63.15 -19.44 51.63
CA GLU A 486 -63.47 -19.30 53.06
C GLU A 486 -62.16 -19.15 53.86
#